data_AF-A0A496BN22-F1
#
_entry.id   AF-A0A496BN22-F1
#
_cell.length_a   1.000
_cell.length_b   1.000
_cell.length_c   1.000
_cell.angle_alpha   90.00
_cell.angle_beta   90.00
_cell.angle_gamma   90.00
#
_symmetry.space_group_name_H-M   'P 1'
#
loop_
_entity.id
_entity.type
_entity.pdbx_description
1 polymer ?
#
loop_
_entity_poly.entity_id
_entity_poly.type
_entity_poly.pdbx_seq_one_letter_code
_entity_poly.pdbx_strand_id
1 'polypeptide(L)' 'MNKNNQISKNFTVEEFTYSRKAIENGIDNMPGESQIAAIRLLITQLIQPLRDRLG' A
#
# COMPACT_ATOMS: atom_id res chain seq x y z
N MET A 1 1.31 -9.90 13.10
CA MET A 1 1.46 -9.12 11.85
C MET A 1 2.55 -9.75 11.01
N ASN A 2 2.22 -10.20 9.79
CA ASN A 2 3.21 -10.75 8.87
C ASN A 2 4.14 -9.63 8.41
N LYS A 3 5.45 -9.77 8.69
CA LYS A 3 6.50 -8.82 8.30
C LYS A 3 6.58 -8.57 6.77
N ASN A 4 5.96 -9.41 5.94
CA ASN A 4 5.98 -9.31 4.47
C ASN A 4 5.07 -8.22 3.89
N ASN A 5 4.25 -7.53 4.70
CA ASN A 5 3.32 -6.51 4.22
C ASN A 5 3.88 -5.08 4.29
N GLN A 6 5.02 -4.87 4.95
CA GLN A 6 5.61 -3.56 5.14
C GLN A 6 6.29 -3.06 3.85
N ILE A 7 6.08 -1.79 3.49
CA ILE A 7 6.74 -1.14 2.36
C ILE A 7 7.82 -0.17 2.84
N SER A 8 7.51 0.66 3.85
CA SER A 8 8.42 1.65 4.43
C SER A 8 8.20 1.77 5.94
N LYS A 9 8.84 2.72 6.62
CA LYS A 9 8.66 2.93 8.07
C LYS A 9 7.20 3.13 8.48
N ASN A 10 6.41 3.82 7.66
CA ASN A 10 5.06 4.25 8.01
C ASN A 10 3.94 3.59 7.21
N PHE A 11 4.25 2.78 6.19
CA PHE A 11 3.24 2.29 5.24
C PHE A 11 3.40 0.80 4.90
N THR A 12 2.27 0.15 4.69
CA THR A 12 2.10 -1.25 4.28
C THR A 12 1.38 -1.34 2.93
N VAL A 13 1.45 -2.49 2.25
CA VAL A 13 0.69 -2.70 1.00
C VAL A 13 -0.82 -2.67 1.27
N GLU A 14 -1.28 -3.29 2.36
CA GLU A 14 -2.70 -3.43 2.68
C GLU A 14 -3.42 -2.09 2.87
N GLU A 15 -2.76 -1.07 3.43
CA GLU A 15 -3.32 0.28 3.51
C GLU A 15 -3.68 0.89 2.15
N PHE A 16 -3.04 0.40 1.08
CA PHE A 16 -3.24 0.87 -0.30
C PHE A 16 -4.04 -0.12 -1.17
N THR A 17 -4.39 -1.29 -0.65
CA THR A 17 -5.18 -2.30 -1.36
C THR A 17 -6.49 -2.65 -0.66
N TYR A 18 -6.66 -2.28 0.60
CA TYR A 18 -7.89 -2.48 1.35
C TYR A 18 -9.02 -1.59 0.82
N SER A 19 -10.17 -2.20 0.55
CA SER A 19 -11.41 -1.49 0.23
C SER A 19 -12.59 -2.19 0.89
N ARG A 20 -13.21 -1.54 1.89
CA ARG A 20 -14.43 -2.06 2.54
C ARG A 20 -15.54 -2.33 1.52
N LYS A 21 -15.69 -1.42 0.54
CA LYS A 21 -16.72 -1.56 -0.49
C LYS A 21 -16.47 -2.75 -1.41
N ALA A 22 -15.19 -3.05 -1.71
CA ALA A 22 -14.84 -4.24 -2.47
C ALA A 22 -15.21 -5.51 -1.70
N ILE A 23 -14.91 -5.58 -0.40
CA ILE A 23 -15.29 -6.70 0.47
C ILE A 23 -16.81 -6.88 0.52
N GLU A 24 -17.57 -5.80 0.76
CA GLU A 24 -19.03 -5.82 0.80
C GLU A 24 -19.64 -6.31 -0.51
N ASN A 25 -18.99 -6.04 -1.64
CA ASN A 25 -19.44 -6.42 -2.96
C ASN A 25 -18.82 -7.73 -3.47
N GLY A 26 -17.99 -8.42 -2.68
CA GLY A 26 -17.29 -9.65 -3.09
C GLY A 26 -16.27 -9.46 -4.23
N ILE A 27 -15.73 -8.25 -4.39
CA ILE A 27 -14.75 -7.89 -5.42
C ILE A 27 -13.34 -8.15 -4.87
N ASP A 28 -12.55 -8.95 -5.59
CA ASP A 28 -11.12 -9.07 -5.31
C ASP A 28 -10.39 -7.79 -5.74
N ASN A 29 -9.86 -7.06 -4.75
CA ASN A 29 -9.10 -5.84 -4.96
C ASN A 29 -7.60 -6.06 -4.76
N MET A 30 -7.12 -7.31 -4.83
CA MET A 30 -5.70 -7.62 -4.76
C MET A 30 -5.02 -7.29 -6.11
N PRO A 31 -4.12 -6.28 -6.15
CA PRO A 31 -3.42 -5.95 -7.38
C PRO A 31 -2.37 -7.02 -7.76
N GLY A 32 -2.10 -7.14 -9.06
CA GLY A 32 -1.02 -7.97 -9.58
C GLY A 32 0.38 -7.42 -9.29
N GLU A 33 1.41 -8.20 -9.64
CA GLU A 33 2.82 -7.89 -9.31
C GLU A 33 3.29 -6.52 -9.82
N SER A 34 2.89 -6.14 -11.04
CA SER A 34 3.26 -4.85 -11.64
C SER A 34 2.67 -3.67 -10.87
N GLN A 35 1.42 -3.79 -10.44
CA GLN A 35 0.74 -2.76 -9.65
C GLN A 35 1.33 -2.69 -8.24
N ILE A 36 1.67 -3.83 -7.62
CA ILE A 36 2.38 -3.87 -6.35
C ILE A 36 3.74 -3.16 -6.45
N ALA A 37 4.49 -3.38 -7.53
CA ALA A 37 5.76 -2.69 -7.77
C ALA A 37 5.57 -1.18 -7.90
N ALA A 38 4.53 -0.73 -8.62
CA ALA A 38 4.20 0.69 -8.74
C ALA A 38 3.81 1.32 -7.39
N ILE A 39 3.01 0.64 -6.56
CA ILE A 39 2.65 1.08 -5.19
C ILE A 39 3.91 1.24 -4.33
N ARG A 40 4.82 0.26 -4.38
CA ARG A 40 6.10 0.32 -3.66
C ARG A 40 6.96 1.51 -4.10
N LEU A 41 7.02 1.80 -5.40
CA LEU A 41 7.75 2.94 -5.93
C LEU A 41 7.13 4.26 -5.47
N LEU A 42 5.81 4.41 -5.58
CA LEU A 42 5.08 5.60 -5.13
C LEU A 42 5.35 5.89 -3.65
N ILE A 43 5.27 4.87 -2.80
CA ILE A 43 5.46 5.04 -1.35
C ILE A 43 6.91 5.39 -1.03
N THR A 44 7.87 4.69 -1.62
CA THR A 44 9.30 4.89 -1.30
C THR A 44 9.86 6.20 -1.86
N GLN A 45 9.37 6.65 -3.03
CA GLN A 45 9.92 7.83 -3.72
C GLN A 45 9.16 9.12 -3.43
N LEU A 46 7.91 9.04 -2.97
CA LEU A 46 7.08 10.24 -2.76
C LEU A 46 6.44 10.26 -1.37
N ILE A 47 5.62 9.27 -1.02
CA ILE A 47 4.76 9.37 0.17
C ILE A 47 5.58 9.33 1.46
N GLN A 48 6.52 8.39 1.59
CA GLN A 48 7.38 8.31 2.77
C GLN A 48 8.25 9.57 2.93
N PRO A 49 8.96 10.07 1.89
CA PRO A 49 9.67 11.35 1.99
C PRO A 49 8.79 12.53 2.41
N LEU A 50 7.56 12.62 1.90
CA LEU A 50 6.61 13.65 2.31
C LEU A 50 6.21 13.51 3.78
N ARG A 51 5.92 12.28 4.24
CA ARG A 51 5.62 11.98 5.64
C ARG A 51 6.77 12.37 6.57
N ASP A 52 7.99 12.01 6.20
CA ASP A 52 9.18 12.33 6.99
C ASP A 52 9.40 13.85 7.10
N ARG A 53 9.01 14.61 6.07
CA ARG A 53 9.16 16.08 6.05
C ARG A 53 8.03 16.83 6.72
N LEU A 54 6.79 16.33 6.66
CA LEU A 54 5.59 17.08 7.04
C LEU A 54 4.89 16.57 8.30
N GLY A 55 5.16 15.33 8.74
CA GLY A 55 4.42 14.65 9.81
C GLY A 55 3.31 13.75 9.29
#